data_AF-A0A915YPB1-F1
#
_entry.id   AF-A0A915YPB1-F1
#
_cell.length_a   1.000
_cell.length_b   1.000
_cell.length_c   1.000
_cell.angle_alpha   90.00
_cell.angle_beta   90.00
_cell.angle_gamma   90.00
#
_symmetry.space_group_name_H-M   'P 1'
#
loop_
_entity.id
_entity.type
_entity.pdbx_description
1 polymer ?
#
loop_
_entity_poly.entity_id
_entity_poly.type
_entity_poly.pdbx_seq_one_letter_code
_entity_poly.pdbx_strand_id
1 'polypeptide(L)'
;MGTSGLTIVRERKAKRGNKTSALGGPSESQYFYKYYVCIYQRYDGYVEGCGLGTWLVNFLCKFKDNLKNDPSSYLNTGSLGAKLINEFMTSEYDAHIIPIMSLKNLFAIPPDHTYIITTTLDSEFDNSIMLSALHGDEIILTARPENFLGKYEYYDTLQKDKDKKSFTEIDYGDEVVNEGYFSEDQLFNKFLKDIPFTFTINGLTINIEKSW
;
A
#
# COMPACT_ATOMS: atom_id res chain seq x y z
N MET A 1 2.17 18.18 15.21
CA MET A 1 1.52 16.85 15.33
C MET A 1 0.94 16.59 13.96
N GLY A 2 1.67 15.87 13.12
CA GLY A 2 1.27 15.58 11.75
C GLY A 2 0.72 14.16 11.63
N THR A 3 -0.12 13.94 10.62
CA THR A 3 -0.61 12.61 10.25
C THR A 3 0.54 11.82 9.62
N SER A 4 0.71 10.58 10.04
CA SER A 4 1.77 9.69 9.60
C SER A 4 1.35 8.86 8.38
N GLY A 5 2.23 8.83 7.39
CA GLY A 5 2.07 8.08 6.15
C GLY A 5 3.19 7.07 5.95
N LEU A 6 2.87 5.95 5.30
CA LEU A 6 3.84 5.00 4.80
C LEU A 6 3.52 4.64 3.35
N THR A 7 4.48 4.75 2.46
CA THR A 7 4.37 4.27 1.09
C THR A 7 5.31 3.10 0.87
N ILE A 8 4.78 1.98 0.41
CA ILE A 8 5.52 0.76 0.11
C ILE A 8 5.47 0.49 -1.38
N VAL A 9 6.62 0.19 -1.99
CA VAL A 9 6.68 -0.30 -3.37
C VAL A 9 7.07 -1.77 -3.36
N ARG A 10 6.24 -2.62 -3.95
CA ARG A 10 6.47 -4.06 -4.08
C ARG A 10 6.15 -4.58 -5.48
N GLU A 11 6.76 -5.70 -5.79
CA GLU A 11 6.53 -6.49 -6.99
C GLU A 11 5.90 -7.82 -6.59
N ARG A 12 4.79 -8.17 -7.25
CA ARG A 12 4.05 -9.42 -7.08
C ARG A 12 4.51 -10.43 -8.14
N LYS A 13 4.85 -11.64 -7.69
CA LYS A 13 5.24 -12.77 -8.55
C LYS A 13 4.49 -14.02 -8.14
N ALA A 14 4.06 -14.85 -9.08
CA ALA A 14 3.46 -16.15 -8.74
C ALA A 14 4.44 -16.99 -7.91
N LYS A 15 3.96 -17.54 -6.80
CA LYS A 15 4.79 -18.33 -5.88
C LYS A 15 5.11 -19.69 -6.52
N ARG A 16 6.41 -20.02 -6.58
CA ARG A 16 6.88 -21.34 -7.02
C ARG A 16 7.40 -22.12 -5.80
N GLY A 17 6.63 -23.12 -5.35
CA GLY A 17 6.93 -23.91 -4.15
C GLY A 17 6.63 -23.20 -2.83
N ASN A 18 7.18 -23.67 -1.72
CA ASN A 18 6.87 -23.18 -0.36
C ASN A 18 7.63 -21.89 0.04
N LYS A 19 8.03 -21.05 -0.92
CA LYS A 19 8.79 -19.83 -0.63
C LYS A 19 7.89 -18.75 -0.03
N THR A 20 8.13 -18.37 1.22
CA THR A 20 7.56 -17.16 1.82
C THR A 20 8.35 -15.93 1.40
N SER A 21 7.69 -14.77 1.38
CA SER A 21 8.38 -13.49 1.18
C SER A 21 9.45 -13.30 2.25
N ALA A 22 10.60 -12.73 1.87
CA ALA A 22 11.73 -12.52 2.78
C ALA A 22 11.36 -11.65 4.00
N LEU A 23 10.35 -10.79 3.85
CA LEU A 23 9.86 -9.93 4.93
C LEU A 23 8.73 -10.58 5.75
N GLY A 24 8.43 -11.85 5.50
CA GLY A 24 7.24 -12.54 5.99
C GLY A 24 5.99 -12.17 5.20
N GLY A 25 4.83 -12.34 5.83
CA GLY A 25 3.51 -12.13 5.24
C GLY A 25 2.62 -13.36 5.37
N PRO A 26 1.42 -13.34 4.76
CA PRO A 26 0.49 -14.47 4.81
C PRO A 26 1.11 -15.72 4.19
N SER A 27 1.09 -16.83 4.94
CA SER A 27 1.68 -18.10 4.48
C SER A 27 0.90 -18.72 3.32
N GLU A 28 -0.40 -18.46 3.31
CA GLU A 28 -1.43 -18.90 2.37
C GLU A 28 -1.42 -18.10 1.07
N SER A 29 -0.66 -16.99 0.99
CA SER A 29 -0.55 -16.20 -0.23
C SER A 29 -0.04 -17.07 -1.39
N GLN A 30 -0.71 -16.92 -2.54
CA GLN A 30 -0.32 -17.56 -3.80
C GLN A 30 0.82 -16.82 -4.50
N TYR A 31 1.24 -15.68 -3.94
CA TYR A 31 2.25 -14.82 -4.51
C TYR A 31 3.45 -14.66 -3.59
N PHE A 32 4.59 -14.39 -4.22
CA PHE A 32 5.80 -13.91 -3.58
C PHE A 32 5.90 -12.41 -3.84
N TYR A 33 6.04 -11.63 -2.77
CA TYR A 33 6.23 -10.18 -2.87
C TYR A 33 7.70 -9.81 -2.65
N LYS A 34 8.28 -9.10 -3.62
CA LYS A 34 9.61 -8.49 -3.50
C LYS A 34 9.44 -7.00 -3.22
N TYR A 35 9.98 -6.54 -2.10
CA TYR A 35 9.87 -5.16 -1.66
C TYR A 35 11.09 -4.37 -2.13
N TYR A 36 10.85 -3.15 -2.63
CA TYR A 36 11.89 -2.31 -3.21
C TYR A 36 12.13 -1.05 -2.40
N VAL A 37 11.08 -0.44 -1.84
CA VAL A 37 11.17 0.83 -1.12
C VAL A 37 10.11 0.88 0.00
N CYS A 38 10.48 1.48 1.13
CA CYS A 38 9.57 1.95 2.17
C CYS A 38 9.89 3.43 2.46
N ILE A 39 8.89 4.30 2.29
CA ILE A 39 9.03 5.75 2.53
C ILE A 39 8.05 6.11 3.63
N TYR A 40 8.56 6.60 4.75
CA TYR A 40 7.75 7.18 5.81
C TYR A 40 7.58 8.67 5.52
N GLN A 41 6.37 9.20 5.69
CA GLN A 41 6.09 10.61 5.53
C GLN A 41 5.31 11.17 6.72
N ARG A 42 5.50 12.45 7.02
CA ARG A 42 4.60 13.23 7.88
C ARG A 42 4.05 14.41 7.12
N TYR A 43 2.79 14.73 7.35
CA TYR A 43 2.14 15.92 6.82
C TYR A 43 1.30 16.59 7.90
N ASP A 44 1.43 17.91 7.99
CA ASP A 44 0.66 18.73 8.92
C ASP A 44 -0.67 19.10 8.27
N GLY A 45 -1.76 18.56 8.81
CA GLY A 45 -3.11 18.88 8.37
C GLY A 45 -3.62 18.00 7.22
N TYR A 46 -4.89 17.62 7.34
CA TYR A 46 -5.66 16.95 6.31
C TYR A 46 -5.79 17.93 5.12
N VAL A 47 -5.08 17.66 4.02
CA VAL A 47 -5.26 18.43 2.78
C VAL A 47 -6.61 18.01 2.20
N GLU A 48 -7.63 18.87 2.31
CA GLU A 48 -8.87 18.73 1.54
C GLU A 48 -8.52 18.43 0.07
N GLY A 49 -8.99 17.30 -0.46
CA GLY A 49 -8.61 16.79 -1.78
C GLY A 49 -7.66 15.58 -1.78
N CYS A 50 -7.79 14.67 -0.81
CA CYS A 50 -7.13 13.35 -0.81
C CYS A 50 -5.58 13.39 -0.86
N GLY A 51 -4.96 14.48 -0.35
CA GLY A 51 -3.53 14.69 -0.10
C GLY A 51 -2.52 13.74 -0.77
N LEU A 52 -2.01 12.78 0.01
CA LEU A 52 -1.00 11.81 -0.46
C LEU A 52 -1.55 10.81 -1.48
N GLY A 53 -2.80 10.35 -1.30
CA GLY A 53 -3.45 9.43 -2.22
C GLY A 53 -3.62 10.02 -3.64
N THR A 54 -4.11 11.26 -3.73
CA THR A 54 -4.21 12.03 -4.98
C THR A 54 -2.85 12.21 -5.63
N TRP A 55 -1.86 12.61 -4.83
CA TRP A 55 -0.51 12.80 -5.34
C TRP A 55 0.07 11.50 -5.91
N LEU A 56 -0.09 10.37 -5.20
CA LEU A 56 0.34 9.06 -5.66
C LEU A 56 -0.38 8.64 -6.95
N VAL A 57 -1.69 8.86 -7.05
CA VAL A 57 -2.45 8.56 -8.27
C VAL A 57 -1.91 9.37 -9.46
N ASN A 58 -1.74 10.68 -9.29
CA ASN A 58 -1.22 11.55 -10.35
C ASN A 58 0.20 11.12 -10.78
N PHE A 59 1.06 10.79 -9.82
CA PHE A 59 2.39 10.26 -10.08
C PHE A 59 2.33 8.95 -10.88
N LEU A 60 1.51 7.99 -10.46
CA LEU A 60 1.41 6.68 -11.11
C LEU A 60 0.80 6.77 -12.51
N CYS A 61 -0.23 7.58 -12.71
CA CYS A 61 -0.81 7.83 -14.04
C CYS A 61 0.23 8.45 -14.98
N LYS A 62 0.93 9.51 -14.54
CA LYS A 62 2.01 10.13 -15.33
C LYS A 62 3.15 9.14 -15.62
N PHE A 63 3.50 8.28 -14.65
CA PHE A 63 4.50 7.24 -14.84
C PHE A 63 4.05 6.24 -15.91
N LYS A 64 2.79 5.78 -15.87
CA LYS A 64 2.19 4.91 -16.89
C LYS A 64 2.25 5.55 -18.27
N ASP A 65 1.81 6.80 -18.39
CA ASP A 65 1.80 7.51 -19.68
C ASP A 65 3.19 7.68 -20.29
N ASN A 66 4.18 8.02 -19.46
CA ASN A 66 5.57 8.12 -19.91
C ASN A 66 6.10 6.79 -20.46
N LEU A 67 5.71 5.67 -19.85
CA LEU A 67 6.11 4.36 -20.32
C LEU A 67 5.38 3.96 -21.62
N LYS A 68 4.08 4.28 -21.76
CA LYS A 68 3.35 4.03 -23.03
C LYS A 68 3.95 4.81 -24.20
N ASN A 69 4.41 6.03 -23.95
CA ASN A 69 4.94 6.92 -24.97
C ASN A 69 6.41 6.64 -25.34
N ASP A 70 7.10 5.77 -24.61
CA ASP A 70 8.46 5.33 -24.91
C ASP A 70 8.47 3.81 -25.19
N PRO A 71 8.46 3.39 -26.47
CA PRO A 71 8.41 1.98 -26.86
C PRO A 71 9.62 1.15 -26.38
N SER A 72 10.72 1.81 -26.00
CA SER A 72 11.91 1.15 -25.47
C SER A 72 11.85 0.94 -23.96
N SER A 73 10.90 1.61 -23.30
CA SER A 73 10.70 1.52 -21.88
C SER A 73 9.83 0.32 -21.51
N TYR A 74 10.17 -0.32 -20.39
CA TYR A 74 9.39 -1.41 -19.82
C TYR A 74 9.17 -1.14 -18.34
N LEU A 75 8.12 -1.74 -17.77
CA LEU A 75 7.89 -1.61 -16.34
C LEU A 75 9.05 -2.25 -15.58
N ASN A 76 9.74 -1.44 -14.79
CA ASN A 76 10.75 -1.88 -13.84
C ASN A 76 10.38 -1.32 -12.46
N THR A 77 10.07 -2.20 -11.52
CA THR A 77 9.66 -1.82 -10.16
C THR A 77 10.75 -1.05 -9.42
N GLY A 78 12.02 -1.37 -9.68
CA GLY A 78 13.16 -0.62 -9.13
C GLY A 78 13.21 0.81 -9.66
N SER A 79 13.02 1.00 -10.97
CA SER A 79 12.95 2.32 -11.59
C SER A 79 11.75 3.13 -11.10
N LEU A 80 10.58 2.50 -10.92
CA LEU A 80 9.41 3.11 -10.29
C LEU A 80 9.74 3.60 -8.87
N GLY A 81 10.34 2.72 -8.05
CA GLY A 81 10.75 3.05 -6.68
C GLY A 81 11.77 4.19 -6.63
N ALA A 82 12.77 4.18 -7.52
CA ALA A 82 13.79 5.24 -7.59
C ALA A 82 13.19 6.60 -7.98
N LYS A 83 12.29 6.64 -8.97
CA LYS A 83 11.59 7.88 -9.34
C LYS A 83 10.70 8.38 -8.21
N LEU A 84 9.98 7.48 -7.54
CA LEU A 84 9.14 7.82 -6.39
C LEU A 84 9.97 8.41 -5.24
N ILE A 85 11.11 7.80 -4.91
CA ILE A 85 12.06 8.34 -3.93
C ILE A 85 12.49 9.75 -4.31
N ASN A 86 12.91 9.96 -5.55
CA ASN A 86 13.38 11.27 -6.00
C ASN A 86 12.29 12.34 -5.82
N GLU A 87 11.07 12.05 -6.27
CA GLU A 87 9.92 12.95 -6.14
C GLU A 87 9.62 13.30 -4.68
N PHE A 88 9.59 12.32 -3.76
CA PHE A 88 9.39 12.60 -2.34
C PHE A 88 10.52 13.42 -1.73
N MET A 89 11.78 13.10 -2.05
CA MET A 89 12.95 13.81 -1.51
C MET A 89 13.08 15.24 -2.03
N THR A 90 12.45 15.56 -3.16
CA THR A 90 12.40 16.92 -3.71
C THR A 90 11.09 17.66 -3.39
N SER A 91 10.14 16.99 -2.73
CA SER A 91 8.85 17.57 -2.37
C SER A 91 8.90 18.36 -1.06
N GLU A 92 7.81 19.05 -0.75
CA GLU A 92 7.63 19.73 0.53
C GLU A 92 7.24 18.77 1.69
N TYR A 93 7.01 17.48 1.39
CA TYR A 93 6.69 16.49 2.41
C TYR A 93 7.91 16.17 3.28
N ASP A 94 7.70 16.08 4.59
CA ASP A 94 8.71 15.57 5.52
C ASP A 94 8.82 14.04 5.35
N ALA A 95 9.60 13.62 4.35
CA ALA A 95 9.72 12.25 3.89
C ALA A 95 11.09 11.64 4.19
N HIS A 96 11.08 10.39 4.64
CA HIS A 96 12.27 9.64 5.02
C HIS A 96 12.21 8.23 4.41
N ILE A 97 13.29 7.80 3.75
CA ILE A 97 13.45 6.38 3.40
C ILE A 97 13.76 5.63 4.69
N ILE A 98 12.95 4.62 4.98
CA ILE A 98 13.20 3.73 6.12
C ILE A 98 13.76 2.40 5.64
N PRO A 99 14.62 1.73 6.43
CA PRO A 99 15.12 0.42 6.09
C PRO A 99 13.97 -0.58 5.90
N ILE A 100 14.07 -1.39 4.86
CA ILE A 100 13.14 -2.50 4.66
C ILE A 100 13.37 -3.52 5.77
N MET A 101 12.35 -3.72 6.60
CA MET A 101 12.33 -4.67 7.72
C MET A 101 11.19 -5.67 7.57
N SER A 102 11.08 -6.64 8.48
CA SER A 102 9.95 -7.58 8.47
C SER A 102 8.62 -6.82 8.50
N LEU A 103 7.59 -7.36 7.84
CA LEU A 103 6.26 -6.75 7.84
C LEU A 103 5.69 -6.66 9.26
N LYS A 104 6.01 -7.65 10.12
CA LYS A 104 5.67 -7.59 11.54
C LYS A 104 6.21 -6.33 12.22
N ASN A 105 7.47 -5.98 11.96
CA ASN A 105 8.09 -4.80 12.57
C ASN A 105 7.58 -3.50 11.93
N LEU A 106 7.35 -3.52 10.61
CA LEU A 106 6.85 -2.35 9.88
C LEU A 106 5.44 -1.93 10.33
N PHE A 107 4.60 -2.90 10.72
CA PHE A 107 3.23 -2.70 11.15
C PHE A 107 3.01 -2.87 12.67
N ALA A 108 4.09 -2.99 13.45
CA ALA A 108 4.00 -3.08 14.92
C ALA A 108 3.44 -1.80 15.55
N ILE A 109 3.72 -0.65 14.91
CA ILE A 109 3.10 0.65 15.19
C ILE A 109 2.59 1.15 13.83
N PRO A 110 1.33 0.86 13.47
CA PRO A 110 0.82 1.20 12.15
C PRO A 110 0.76 2.72 11.98
N PRO A 111 1.19 3.25 10.81
CA PRO A 111 0.90 4.62 10.41
C PRO A 111 -0.60 4.87 10.30
N ASP A 112 -1.01 6.13 10.35
CA ASP A 112 -2.42 6.50 10.18
C ASP A 112 -2.94 6.08 8.78
N HIS A 113 -2.08 6.24 7.77
CA HIS A 113 -2.35 5.81 6.40
C HIS A 113 -1.15 5.06 5.82
N THR A 114 -1.42 3.92 5.18
CA THR A 114 -0.42 3.21 4.39
C THR A 114 -0.89 3.04 2.95
N TYR A 115 -0.02 3.33 1.99
CA TYR A 115 -0.24 3.08 0.57
C TYR A 115 0.73 2.01 0.08
N ILE A 116 0.23 1.00 -0.61
CA ILE A 116 1.04 -0.08 -1.19
C ILE A 116 0.90 -0.04 -2.71
N ILE A 117 1.98 0.29 -3.39
CA ILE A 117 2.09 0.19 -4.83
C ILE A 117 2.56 -1.21 -5.18
N THR A 118 1.70 -1.99 -5.82
CA THR A 118 2.00 -3.35 -6.26
C THR A 118 2.16 -3.38 -7.76
N THR A 119 3.29 -3.91 -8.23
CA THR A 119 3.58 -4.11 -9.65
C THR A 119 3.52 -5.59 -10.03
N THR A 120 3.04 -5.93 -11.23
CA THR A 120 3.02 -7.29 -11.78
C THR A 120 3.72 -7.26 -13.15
N LEU A 121 4.82 -8.00 -13.31
CA LEU A 121 5.64 -7.95 -14.54
C LEU A 121 5.08 -8.79 -15.70
N ASP A 122 4.24 -9.78 -15.41
CA ASP A 122 3.72 -10.72 -16.41
C ASP A 122 2.34 -10.31 -16.97
N SER A 123 1.84 -9.11 -16.63
CA SER A 123 0.57 -8.60 -17.14
C SER A 123 0.78 -7.63 -18.30
N GLU A 124 -0.27 -7.41 -19.10
CA GLU A 124 -0.30 -6.27 -20.01
C GLU A 124 0.04 -4.98 -19.26
N PHE A 125 0.76 -4.08 -19.94
CA PHE A 125 1.33 -2.88 -19.33
C PHE A 125 0.28 -2.06 -18.56
N ASP A 126 -0.93 -1.96 -19.09
CA ASP A 126 -2.02 -1.18 -18.48
C ASP A 126 -2.55 -1.78 -17.17
N ASN A 127 -2.34 -3.08 -16.95
CA ASN A 127 -2.88 -3.86 -15.83
C ASN A 127 -1.79 -4.15 -14.78
N SER A 128 -0.59 -3.58 -14.97
CA SER A 128 0.62 -3.98 -14.25
C SER A 128 0.86 -3.24 -12.94
N ILE A 129 0.06 -2.23 -12.61
CA ILE A 129 0.21 -1.41 -11.40
C ILE A 129 -1.13 -1.30 -10.67
N MET A 130 -1.14 -1.71 -9.40
CA MET A 130 -2.23 -1.50 -8.45
C MET A 130 -1.79 -0.62 -7.30
N LEU A 131 -2.70 0.20 -6.80
CA LEU A 131 -2.54 0.98 -5.60
C LEU A 131 -3.53 0.49 -4.54
N SER A 132 -3.00 0.09 -3.40
CA SER A 132 -3.79 -0.25 -2.21
C SER A 132 -3.68 0.86 -1.18
N ALA A 133 -4.77 1.17 -0.48
CA ALA A 133 -4.79 2.03 0.69
C ALA A 133 -5.24 1.26 1.93
N LEU A 134 -4.53 1.50 3.01
CA LEU A 134 -4.84 1.02 4.34
C LEU A 134 -5.18 2.20 5.24
N HIS A 135 -6.14 1.96 6.10
CA HIS A 135 -6.41 2.82 7.25
C HIS A 135 -6.10 2.01 8.52
N GLY A 136 -5.10 2.46 9.29
CA GLY A 136 -4.54 1.65 10.37
C GLY A 136 -3.98 0.31 9.87
N ASP A 137 -4.61 -0.79 10.27
CA ASP A 137 -4.19 -2.17 9.97
C ASP A 137 -5.13 -2.92 9.02
N GLU A 138 -6.00 -2.21 8.29
CA GLU A 138 -6.94 -2.78 7.33
C GLU A 138 -6.81 -2.13 5.95
N ILE A 139 -6.61 -2.94 4.91
CA ILE A 139 -6.79 -2.54 3.51
C ILE A 139 -8.27 -2.24 3.30
N ILE A 140 -8.53 -1.01 2.88
CA ILE A 140 -9.88 -0.50 2.59
C ILE A 140 -10.15 -0.39 1.09
N LEU A 141 -9.10 -0.33 0.27
CA LEU A 141 -9.20 -0.17 -1.17
C LEU A 141 -7.97 -0.75 -1.87
N THR A 142 -8.19 -1.49 -2.95
CA THR A 142 -7.19 -1.74 -3.99
C THR A 142 -7.81 -1.46 -5.36
N ALA A 143 -7.13 -0.66 -6.17
CA ALA A 143 -7.57 -0.33 -7.53
C ALA A 143 -6.40 0.07 -8.42
N ARG A 144 -6.66 0.09 -9.74
CA ARG A 144 -5.77 0.77 -10.68
C ARG A 144 -5.70 2.28 -10.37
N PRO A 145 -4.56 2.94 -10.60
CA PRO A 145 -4.41 4.38 -10.35
C PRO A 145 -5.53 5.23 -10.94
N GLU A 146 -5.89 5.00 -12.20
CA GLU A 146 -6.94 5.73 -12.94
C GLU A 146 -8.33 5.62 -12.31
N ASN A 147 -8.62 4.52 -11.61
CA ASN A 147 -9.92 4.26 -10.99
C ASN A 147 -9.90 4.51 -9.47
N PHE A 148 -8.72 4.83 -8.92
CA PHE A 148 -8.50 4.84 -7.47
C PHE A 148 -9.25 5.98 -6.78
N LEU A 149 -9.16 7.23 -7.29
CA LEU A 149 -9.75 8.39 -6.61
C LEU A 149 -11.28 8.34 -6.55
N GLY A 150 -11.94 7.91 -7.63
CA GLY A 150 -13.39 7.75 -7.63
C GLY A 150 -13.87 6.74 -6.58
N LYS A 151 -13.09 5.69 -6.31
CA LYS A 151 -13.37 4.74 -5.23
C LYS A 151 -12.96 5.30 -3.85
N TYR A 152 -11.85 6.04 -3.78
CA TYR A 152 -11.32 6.60 -2.54
C TYR A 152 -12.24 7.67 -1.93
N GLU A 153 -12.80 8.56 -2.75
CA GLU A 153 -13.79 9.56 -2.31
C GLU A 153 -15.06 8.91 -1.76
N TYR A 154 -15.49 7.79 -2.34
CA TYR A 154 -16.60 6.99 -1.82
C TYR A 154 -16.29 6.42 -0.42
N TYR A 155 -15.04 6.02 -0.15
CA TYR A 155 -14.65 5.56 1.20
C TYR A 155 -14.59 6.67 2.23
N ASP A 156 -13.99 7.80 1.85
CA ASP A 156 -13.86 8.93 2.76
C ASP A 156 -15.24 9.48 3.16
N THR A 157 -16.21 9.46 2.24
CA THR A 157 -17.60 9.81 2.53
C THR A 157 -18.30 8.77 3.41
N LEU A 158 -18.15 7.48 3.14
CA LEU A 158 -18.69 6.41 3.99
C LEU A 158 -18.13 6.42 5.43
N GLN A 159 -16.85 6.78 5.63
CA GLN A 159 -16.27 6.90 6.97
C GLN A 159 -16.80 8.10 7.75
N LYS A 160 -17.20 9.16 7.06
CA LYS A 160 -17.80 10.37 7.65
C LYS A 160 -19.27 10.15 8.02
N ASP A 161 -19.97 9.30 7.29
CA ASP A 161 -21.33 8.88 7.63
C ASP A 161 -21.33 7.88 8.79
N LYS A 162 -22.12 8.16 9.83
CA LYS A 162 -22.11 7.41 11.11
C LYS A 162 -22.59 5.96 11.02
N ASP A 163 -23.08 5.54 9.85
CA ASP A 163 -23.43 4.17 9.57
C ASP A 163 -22.15 3.44 9.14
N LYS A 164 -21.43 2.91 10.13
CA LYS A 164 -20.22 2.08 9.97
C LYS A 164 -20.49 0.84 9.12
N LYS A 165 -20.73 1.01 7.81
CA LYS A 165 -20.72 -0.10 6.86
C LYS A 165 -19.34 -0.71 6.89
N SER A 166 -19.27 -2.02 7.09
CA SER A 166 -17.99 -2.70 7.14
C SER A 166 -17.36 -2.69 5.74
N PHE A 167 -16.03 -2.55 5.70
CA PHE A 167 -15.24 -2.61 4.46
C PHE A 167 -15.36 -3.97 3.74
N THR A 168 -16.12 -4.93 4.26
CA THR A 168 -16.41 -6.22 3.62
C THR A 168 -17.50 -6.14 2.53
N GLU A 169 -18.32 -5.09 2.49
CA GLU A 169 -19.42 -4.96 1.51
C GLU A 169 -19.03 -4.31 0.18
N ILE A 170 -17.76 -3.99 -0.02
CA ILE A 170 -17.38 -3.08 -1.11
C ILE A 170 -17.09 -3.82 -2.41
N ASP A 171 -17.58 -3.25 -3.50
CA ASP A 171 -17.27 -3.66 -4.86
C ASP A 171 -15.83 -3.29 -5.27
N TYR A 172 -14.93 -4.25 -5.09
CA TYR A 172 -13.56 -4.19 -5.60
C TYR A 172 -13.51 -4.07 -7.14
N GLY A 173 -14.61 -4.35 -7.85
CA GLY A 173 -14.71 -4.46 -9.30
C GLY A 173 -14.21 -5.82 -9.77
N ASP A 174 -14.82 -6.34 -10.85
CA ASP A 174 -14.50 -7.65 -11.44
C ASP A 174 -13.00 -7.85 -11.66
N GLU A 175 -12.30 -6.79 -12.05
CA GLU A 175 -10.87 -6.82 -12.35
C GLU A 175 -10.02 -7.20 -11.13
N VAL A 176 -10.26 -6.58 -9.98
CA VAL A 176 -9.47 -6.78 -8.76
C VAL A 176 -9.78 -8.15 -8.12
N VAL A 177 -11.00 -8.64 -8.32
CA VAL A 177 -11.42 -10.00 -7.92
C VAL A 177 -10.80 -11.05 -8.84
N ASN A 178 -10.93 -10.89 -10.15
CA ASN A 178 -10.48 -11.87 -11.13
C ASN A 178 -8.94 -11.99 -11.17
N GLU A 179 -8.21 -10.90 -10.91
CA GLU A 179 -6.75 -10.90 -10.81
C GLU A 179 -6.22 -11.31 -9.42
N GLY A 180 -7.11 -11.72 -8.51
CA GLY A 180 -6.79 -12.29 -7.20
C GLY A 180 -6.28 -11.30 -6.15
N TYR A 181 -6.38 -9.99 -6.38
CA TYR A 181 -5.95 -8.98 -5.42
C TYR A 181 -6.88 -8.95 -4.20
N PHE A 182 -8.19 -9.11 -4.39
CA PHE A 182 -9.15 -9.14 -3.27
C PHE A 182 -8.82 -10.24 -2.24
N SER A 183 -8.56 -11.46 -2.70
CA SER A 183 -8.19 -12.57 -1.81
C SER A 183 -6.86 -12.32 -1.11
N GLU A 184 -5.90 -11.68 -1.79
CA GLU A 184 -4.61 -11.34 -1.20
C GLU A 184 -4.73 -10.23 -0.15
N ASP A 185 -5.62 -9.25 -0.37
CA ASP A 185 -5.92 -8.21 0.60
C ASP A 185 -6.59 -8.78 1.85
N GLN A 186 -7.52 -9.73 1.71
CA GLN A 186 -8.12 -10.43 2.85
C GLN A 186 -7.08 -11.21 3.67
N LEU A 187 -6.17 -11.92 3.00
CA LEU A 187 -5.07 -12.61 3.66
C LEU A 187 -4.13 -11.64 4.37
N PHE A 188 -3.82 -10.50 3.74
CA PHE A 188 -2.97 -9.47 4.34
C PHE A 188 -3.62 -8.83 5.55
N ASN A 189 -4.91 -8.48 5.48
CA ASN A 189 -5.69 -7.96 6.60
C ASN A 189 -5.69 -8.92 7.79
N LYS A 190 -5.89 -10.22 7.55
CA LYS A 190 -5.78 -11.24 8.61
C LYS A 190 -4.38 -11.25 9.22
N PHE A 191 -3.34 -11.24 8.39
CA PHE A 191 -1.95 -11.19 8.86
C PHE A 191 -1.65 -9.94 9.69
N LEU A 192 -2.18 -8.77 9.32
CA LEU A 192 -1.98 -7.52 10.07
C LEU A 192 -2.71 -7.51 11.42
N LYS A 193 -3.90 -8.12 11.49
CA LYS A 193 -4.67 -8.29 12.74
C LYS A 193 -3.92 -9.18 13.75
N ASP A 194 -3.14 -10.15 13.26
CA ASP A 194 -2.31 -11.02 14.10
C ASP A 194 -1.01 -10.35 14.61
N ILE A 195 -0.68 -9.14 14.17
CA ILE A 195 0.49 -8.40 14.65
C ILE A 195 0.12 -7.69 15.96
N PRO A 196 0.78 -8.03 17.10
CA PRO A 196 0.55 -7.32 18.34
C PRO A 196 1.03 -5.87 18.22
N PHE A 197 0.34 -4.97 18.93
CA PHE A 197 0.81 -3.59 19.05
C PHE A 197 2.01 -3.57 20.00
N THR A 198 3.18 -3.20 19.48
CA THR A 198 4.44 -3.23 20.24
C THR A 198 4.98 -1.83 20.40
N PHE A 199 5.23 -1.41 21.65
CA PHE A 199 5.92 -0.15 21.93
C PHE A 199 6.89 -0.33 23.10
N THR A 200 7.91 0.52 23.15
CA THR A 200 8.94 0.48 24.18
C THR A 200 8.85 1.72 25.06
N ILE A 201 8.68 1.53 26.37
CA ILE A 201 8.72 2.61 27.37
C ILE A 201 9.91 2.35 28.28
N ASN A 202 10.85 3.30 28.35
CA ASN A 202 12.03 3.21 29.23
C ASN A 202 12.82 1.89 29.10
N GLY A 203 12.92 1.35 27.87
CA GLY A 203 13.60 0.08 27.60
C GLY A 203 12.77 -1.18 27.88
N LEU A 204 11.55 -1.05 28.41
CA LEU A 204 10.58 -2.15 28.53
C LEU A 204 9.71 -2.22 27.27
N THR A 205 9.81 -3.33 26.56
CA THR A 205 8.93 -3.65 25.42
C THR A 205 7.61 -4.20 25.94
N ILE A 206 6.51 -3.52 25.61
CA ILE A 206 5.15 -3.94 25.92
C ILE A 206 4.51 -4.39 24.60
N ASN A 207 3.94 -5.60 24.61
CA ASN A 207 3.14 -6.14 23.51
C ASN A 207 1.69 -6.20 23.97
N ILE A 208 0.81 -5.53 23.24
CA ILE A 208 -0.63 -5.58 23.46
C ILE A 208 -1.22 -6.43 22.33
N GLU A 209 -1.78 -7.58 22.68
CA GLU A 209 -2.59 -8.36 21.74
C GLU A 209 -3.85 -7.56 21.39
N LYS A 210 -4.18 -7.50 20.10
CA LYS A 210 -5.38 -6.79 19.64
C LYS A 210 -6.59 -7.66 19.95
N SER A 211 -7.32 -7.34 21.02
CA SER A 211 -8.62 -7.95 21.30
C SER A 211 -9.68 -7.30 20.42
N TRP A 212 -10.25 -8.06 19.48
CA TRP A 212 -11.45 -7.68 18.73
C TRP A 212 -12.55 -8.70 19.01
#